data_AF-A0A7J6GIG7-F1
#
_entry.id   AF-A0A7J6GIG7-F1
#
_cell.length_a   1.000
_cell.length_b   1.000
_cell.length_c   1.000
_cell.angle_alpha   90.00
_cell.angle_beta   90.00
_cell.angle_gamma   90.00
#
_symmetry.space_group_name_H-M   'P 1'
#
loop_
_entity.id
_entity.type
_entity.pdbx_description
1 polymer ?
#
loop_
_entity_poly.entity_id
_entity_poly.type
_entity_poly.pdbx_seq_one_letter_code
_entity_poly.pdbx_strand_id
1 'polypeptide(L)'
;MGVLKDAMGDAILTSMWIVSIPLTRVLISIFISYVGIQPNSLSGLFTSTIATSLRLLTFNLFSRALGGANFNPSTATAFYAAGLKSDVSLISMATRFPAQAAGGVAGVKALLKFMPKEYKGFLRGPSLKVDLHTGAAAEGVLTFMFCFSVLMVVVRGPKSPFLKVWLLSYVTTGLYFLGSGYTGPSMNPANAFGWAYENDLHNSWEQFYVYWACPIIGAIVAACLFRALSPKPVIKITKKKKE
;
A
#
# COMPACT_ATOMS: atom_id res chain seq x y z
N MET A 1 -12.50 3.36 18.39
CA MET A 1 -13.64 3.92 17.64
C MET A 1 -14.54 2.75 17.22
N GLY A 2 -15.80 2.97 16.86
CA GLY A 2 -16.66 1.88 16.41
C GLY A 2 -16.16 1.30 15.07
N VAL A 3 -16.35 0.00 14.87
CA VAL A 3 -15.89 -0.75 13.67
C VAL A 3 -16.33 -0.08 12.36
N LEU A 4 -17.54 0.48 12.31
CA LEU A 4 -18.05 1.19 11.14
C LEU A 4 -17.26 2.48 10.85
N LYS A 5 -16.96 3.28 11.88
CA LYS A 5 -16.21 4.54 11.71
C LYS A 5 -14.80 4.28 11.19
N ASP A 6 -14.19 3.21 11.69
CA ASP A 6 -12.89 2.70 11.26
C ASP A 6 -12.90 2.26 9.80
N ALA A 7 -13.93 1.51 9.38
CA ALA A 7 -14.11 1.10 7.99
C ALA A 7 -14.35 2.29 7.05
N MET A 8 -15.11 3.31 7.49
CA MET A 8 -15.31 4.55 6.72
C MET A 8 -13.99 5.32 6.55
N GLY A 9 -13.19 5.45 7.61
CA GLY A 9 -11.88 6.09 7.55
C GLY A 9 -10.95 5.39 6.54
N ASP A 10 -10.96 4.06 6.55
CA ASP A 10 -10.21 3.24 5.59
C ASP A 10 -10.67 3.44 4.15
N ALA A 11 -11.98 3.47 3.90
CA ALA A 11 -12.53 3.72 2.56
C ALA A 11 -12.11 5.09 2.02
N ILE A 12 -12.24 6.14 2.84
CA ILE A 12 -11.86 7.52 2.47
C ILE A 12 -10.36 7.59 2.18
N LEU A 13 -9.53 7.07 3.09
CA LEU A 13 -8.07 7.10 2.94
C LEU A 13 -7.63 6.32 1.70
N THR A 14 -8.28 5.17 1.41
CA THR A 14 -7.98 4.37 0.22
C THR A 14 -8.35 5.12 -1.05
N SER A 15 -9.54 5.74 -1.11
CA SER A 15 -9.95 6.55 -2.27
C SER A 15 -8.95 7.67 -2.56
N MET A 16 -8.56 8.43 -1.53
CA MET A 16 -7.54 9.47 -1.65
C MET A 16 -6.20 8.90 -2.14
N TRP A 17 -5.79 7.74 -1.60
CA TRP A 17 -4.54 7.09 -1.97
C TRP A 17 -4.50 6.75 -3.46
N ILE A 18 -5.57 6.14 -3.98
CA ILE A 18 -5.69 5.82 -5.40
C ILE A 18 -5.59 7.07 -6.26
N VAL A 19 -6.35 8.13 -5.92
CA VAL A 19 -6.30 9.40 -6.66
C VAL A 19 -4.89 9.99 -6.68
N SER A 20 -4.14 9.87 -5.58
CA SER A 20 -2.79 10.44 -5.48
C SER A 20 -1.75 9.76 -6.37
N ILE A 21 -1.94 8.49 -6.75
CA ILE A 21 -0.93 7.71 -7.49
C ILE A 21 -0.66 8.31 -8.88
N PRO A 22 -1.66 8.47 -9.78
CA PRO A 22 -1.41 9.08 -11.09
C PRO A 22 -0.99 10.54 -11.00
N LEU A 23 -1.52 11.31 -10.04
CA LEU A 23 -1.13 12.71 -9.83
C LEU A 23 0.35 12.83 -9.51
N THR A 24 0.87 11.93 -8.68
CA THR A 24 2.30 11.89 -8.35
C THR A 24 3.14 11.55 -9.57
N ARG A 25 2.67 10.64 -10.44
CA ARG A 25 3.36 10.30 -11.69
C ARG A 25 3.36 11.47 -12.69
N VAL A 26 2.27 12.22 -12.78
CA VAL A 26 2.19 13.46 -13.59
C VAL A 26 3.23 14.47 -13.09
N LEU A 27 3.26 14.74 -11.78
CA LEU A 27 4.22 15.68 -11.19
C LEU A 27 5.68 15.25 -11.41
N ILE A 28 5.99 13.96 -11.20
CA ILE A 28 7.32 13.41 -11.49
C ILE A 28 7.66 13.60 -12.97
N SER A 29 6.73 13.29 -13.89
CA SER A 29 6.96 13.42 -15.33
C SER A 29 7.26 14.85 -15.75
N ILE A 30 6.51 15.83 -15.24
CA ILE A 30 6.73 17.25 -15.51
C ILE A 30 8.11 17.67 -14.99
N PHE A 31 8.43 17.31 -13.74
CA PHE A 31 9.71 17.66 -13.12
C PHE A 31 10.92 17.06 -13.86
N ILE A 32 10.87 15.76 -14.16
CA ILE A 32 11.94 15.05 -14.88
C ILE A 32 12.15 15.65 -16.26
N SER A 33 11.07 15.99 -16.97
CA SER A 33 11.16 16.64 -18.29
C SER A 33 11.75 18.04 -18.20
N TYR A 34 11.36 18.82 -17.19
CA TYR A 34 11.87 20.19 -16.97
C TYR A 34 13.36 20.21 -16.63
N VAL A 35 13.84 19.28 -15.80
CA VAL A 35 15.24 19.20 -15.37
C VAL A 35 16.13 18.43 -16.37
N GLY A 36 15.54 17.71 -17.33
CA GLY A 36 16.28 16.89 -18.30
C GLY A 36 16.82 15.59 -17.70
N ILE A 37 16.12 14.99 -16.73
CA ILE A 37 16.50 13.71 -16.11
C ILE A 37 16.01 12.55 -16.99
N GLN A 38 16.79 11.47 -17.07
CA GLN A 38 16.34 10.23 -17.71
C GLN A 38 15.41 9.44 -16.75
N PRO A 39 14.20 9.02 -17.15
CA PRO A 39 13.23 8.41 -16.23
C PRO A 39 13.73 7.17 -15.49
N ASN A 40 14.53 6.33 -16.14
CA ASN A 40 15.05 5.07 -15.60
C ASN A 40 16.49 5.19 -15.05
N SER A 41 17.01 6.40 -14.88
CA SER A 41 18.33 6.60 -14.25
C SER A 41 18.24 6.53 -12.72
N LEU A 42 19.40 6.45 -12.08
CA LEU A 42 19.51 6.60 -10.62
C LEU A 42 18.87 7.93 -10.13
N SER A 43 19.06 9.02 -10.87
CA SER A 43 18.43 10.31 -10.56
C SER A 43 16.91 10.27 -10.71
N GLY A 44 16.36 9.60 -11.73
CA GLY A 44 14.91 9.42 -11.89
C GLY A 44 14.27 8.60 -10.75
N LEU A 45 14.95 7.54 -10.30
CA LEU A 45 14.53 6.75 -9.13
C LEU A 45 14.60 7.57 -7.84
N PHE A 46 15.63 8.41 -7.68
CA PHE A 46 15.76 9.31 -6.53
C PHE A 46 14.63 10.36 -6.50
N THR A 47 14.31 10.97 -7.64
CA THR A 47 13.15 11.88 -7.79
C THR A 47 11.84 11.18 -7.42
N SER A 48 11.64 9.96 -7.91
CA SER A 48 10.44 9.16 -7.59
C SER A 48 10.35 8.83 -6.09
N THR A 49 11.49 8.58 -5.45
CA THR A 49 11.58 8.32 -4.01
C THR A 49 11.24 9.57 -3.19
N ILE A 50 11.70 10.76 -3.59
CA ILE A 50 11.35 12.03 -2.95
C ILE A 50 9.84 12.29 -3.06
N ALA A 51 9.28 12.19 -4.27
CA ALA A 51 7.86 12.40 -4.49
C ALA A 51 7.00 11.41 -3.69
N THR A 52 7.41 10.13 -3.64
CA THR A 52 6.77 9.11 -2.79
C THR A 52 6.87 9.43 -1.31
N SER A 53 7.99 10.02 -0.86
CA SER A 53 8.18 10.44 0.53
C SER A 53 7.26 11.58 0.93
N LEU A 54 7.14 12.61 0.07
CA LEU A 54 6.19 13.69 0.30
C LEU A 54 4.76 13.17 0.39
N ARG A 55 4.39 12.27 -0.52
CA ARG A 55 3.08 11.61 -0.51
C ARG A 55 2.84 10.82 0.78
N LEU A 56 3.79 9.97 1.20
CA LEU A 56 3.66 9.21 2.45
C LEU A 56 3.59 10.12 3.69
N LEU A 57 4.31 11.24 3.72
CA LEU A 57 4.18 12.24 4.79
C LEU A 57 2.76 12.80 4.85
N THR A 58 2.18 13.19 3.71
CA THR A 58 0.80 13.69 3.64
C THR A 58 -0.22 12.63 4.08
N PHE A 59 -0.08 11.39 3.60
CA PHE A 59 -1.00 10.30 3.96
C PHE A 59 -0.88 9.88 5.42
N ASN A 60 0.29 10.02 6.05
CA ASN A 60 0.42 9.84 7.49
C ASN A 60 -0.40 10.87 8.29
N LEU A 61 -0.51 12.11 7.80
CA LEU A 61 -1.37 13.13 8.41
C LEU A 61 -2.85 12.78 8.24
N PHE A 62 -3.27 12.40 7.03
CA PHE A 62 -4.66 11.99 6.76
C PHE A 62 -5.07 10.74 7.53
N SER A 63 -4.19 9.73 7.61
CA SER A 63 -4.41 8.54 8.41
C SER A 63 -4.67 8.90 9.88
N ARG A 64 -3.86 9.78 10.48
CA ARG A 64 -4.05 10.25 11.87
C ARG A 64 -5.37 11.02 12.04
N ALA A 65 -5.69 11.93 11.12
CA ALA A 65 -6.94 12.69 11.15
C ALA A 65 -8.18 11.78 11.04
N LEU A 66 -8.06 10.66 10.32
CA LEU A 66 -9.09 9.64 10.16
C LEU A 66 -9.02 8.53 11.23
N GLY A 67 -8.38 8.79 12.38
CA GLY A 67 -8.36 7.86 13.52
C GLY A 67 -7.41 6.67 13.36
N GLY A 68 -6.34 6.81 12.58
CA GLY A 68 -5.37 5.74 12.30
C GLY A 68 -5.80 4.81 11.16
N ALA A 69 -6.54 5.35 10.19
CA ALA A 69 -7.02 4.61 9.02
C ALA A 69 -5.87 3.98 8.22
N ASN A 70 -6.14 2.85 7.57
CA ASN A 70 -5.23 2.10 6.72
C ASN A 70 -5.86 1.92 5.33
N PHE A 71 -5.04 2.06 4.29
CA PHE A 71 -5.46 1.96 2.89
C PHE A 71 -4.95 0.68 2.19
N ASN A 72 -4.32 -0.22 2.92
CA ASN A 72 -3.72 -1.43 2.36
C ASN A 72 -4.04 -2.69 3.20
N PRO A 73 -4.80 -3.67 2.63
CA PRO A 73 -5.08 -4.93 3.29
C PRO A 73 -3.83 -5.73 3.66
N SER A 74 -2.77 -5.70 2.84
CA SER A 74 -1.52 -6.41 3.10
C SER A 74 -0.80 -5.87 4.33
N THR A 75 -0.68 -4.54 4.48
CA THR A 75 -0.03 -3.97 5.68
C THR A 75 -0.88 -4.21 6.92
N ALA A 76 -2.22 -4.09 6.82
CA ALA A 76 -3.12 -4.41 7.92
C ALA A 76 -2.91 -5.85 8.40
N THR A 77 -2.84 -6.79 7.46
CA THR A 77 -2.57 -8.21 7.73
C THR A 77 -1.21 -8.42 8.37
N ALA A 78 -0.15 -7.79 7.85
CA ALA A 78 1.20 -7.93 8.37
C ALA A 78 1.29 -7.46 9.84
N PHE A 79 0.72 -6.28 10.16
CA PHE A 79 0.71 -5.77 11.54
C PHE A 79 -0.13 -6.63 12.50
N TYR A 80 -1.27 -7.15 12.03
CA TYR A 80 -2.10 -8.07 12.80
C TYR A 80 -1.37 -9.40 13.07
N ALA A 81 -0.87 -10.06 12.03
CA ALA A 81 -0.14 -11.33 12.14
C ALA A 81 1.17 -11.21 12.94
N ALA A 82 1.78 -10.02 12.96
CA ALA A 82 2.96 -9.73 13.77
C ALA A 82 2.63 -9.56 15.27
N GLY A 83 1.35 -9.50 15.65
CA GLY A 83 0.90 -9.28 17.03
C GLY A 83 1.09 -7.83 17.50
N LEU A 84 1.16 -6.87 16.59
CA LEU A 84 1.42 -5.45 16.90
C LEU A 84 0.15 -4.60 17.01
N LYS A 85 -1.02 -5.17 16.73
CA LYS A 85 -2.34 -4.53 16.90
C LYS A 85 -3.26 -5.42 17.72
N SER A 86 -3.15 -5.32 19.05
CA SER A 86 -3.96 -6.11 19.99
C SER A 86 -5.44 -5.73 20.04
N ASP A 87 -5.78 -4.55 19.52
CA ASP A 87 -7.13 -3.98 19.46
C ASP A 87 -7.88 -4.31 18.17
N VAL A 88 -7.20 -4.88 17.17
CA VAL A 88 -7.80 -5.27 15.89
C VAL A 88 -8.19 -6.74 15.96
N SER A 89 -9.47 -7.05 15.70
CA SER A 89 -9.99 -8.41 15.56
C SER A 89 -10.10 -8.83 14.09
N LEU A 90 -10.22 -10.14 13.83
CA LEU A 90 -10.53 -10.65 12.49
C LEU A 90 -11.84 -10.08 11.95
N ILE A 91 -12.85 -9.87 12.82
CA ILE A 91 -14.13 -9.25 12.44
C ILE A 91 -13.90 -7.80 11.99
N SER A 92 -13.04 -7.05 12.69
CA SER A 92 -12.66 -5.69 12.27
C SER A 92 -12.01 -5.71 10.88
N MET A 93 -11.08 -6.63 10.61
CA MET A 93 -10.47 -6.78 9.28
C MET A 93 -11.50 -7.16 8.21
N ALA A 94 -12.41 -8.08 8.51
CA ALA A 94 -13.49 -8.51 7.62
C ALA A 94 -14.43 -7.37 7.21
N THR A 95 -14.62 -6.36 8.07
CA THR A 95 -15.38 -5.15 7.72
C THR A 95 -14.54 -4.10 6.97
N ARG A 96 -13.24 -4.00 7.29
CA ARG A 96 -12.36 -2.96 6.77
C ARG A 96 -11.85 -3.27 5.37
N PHE A 97 -11.58 -4.53 5.04
CA PHE A 97 -11.07 -4.91 3.71
C PHE A 97 -12.07 -4.62 2.59
N PRO A 98 -13.37 -4.97 2.72
CA PRO A 98 -14.39 -4.54 1.76
C PRO A 98 -14.50 -3.02 1.67
N ALA A 99 -14.38 -2.30 2.79
CA ALA A 99 -14.43 -0.84 2.79
C ALA A 99 -13.22 -0.21 2.06
N GLN A 100 -12.02 -0.76 2.26
CA GLN A 100 -10.82 -0.36 1.51
C GLN A 100 -11.01 -0.65 0.01
N ALA A 101 -11.52 -1.83 -0.36
CA ALA A 101 -11.80 -2.19 -1.75
C ALA A 101 -12.82 -1.23 -2.39
N ALA A 102 -13.93 -0.92 -1.69
CA ALA A 102 -14.91 0.06 -2.13
C ALA A 102 -14.32 1.47 -2.27
N GLY A 103 -13.46 1.88 -1.33
CA GLY A 103 -12.67 3.10 -1.43
C GLY A 103 -11.76 3.11 -2.66
N GLY A 104 -11.16 1.96 -2.98
CA GLY A 104 -10.36 1.75 -4.19
C GLY A 104 -11.16 2.03 -5.46
N VAL A 105 -12.34 1.43 -5.58
CA VAL A 105 -13.28 1.67 -6.69
C VAL A 105 -13.67 3.15 -6.78
N ALA A 106 -14.05 3.76 -5.65
CA ALA A 106 -14.42 5.18 -5.61
C ALA A 106 -13.26 6.08 -6.10
N GLY A 107 -12.03 5.78 -5.70
CA GLY A 107 -10.84 6.51 -6.13
C GLY A 107 -10.56 6.38 -7.63
N VAL A 108 -10.67 5.17 -8.19
CA VAL A 108 -10.51 4.94 -9.65
C VAL A 108 -11.59 5.67 -10.44
N LYS A 109 -12.86 5.60 -10.01
CA LYS A 109 -13.96 6.32 -10.67
C LYS A 109 -13.79 7.84 -10.60
N ALA A 110 -13.33 8.37 -9.47
CA ALA A 110 -13.01 9.78 -9.33
C ALA A 110 -11.89 10.20 -10.29
N LEU A 111 -10.82 9.41 -10.39
CA LEU A 111 -9.74 9.65 -11.35
C LEU A 111 -10.25 9.70 -12.79
N LEU A 112 -11.03 8.72 -13.22
CA LEU A 112 -11.53 8.66 -14.59
C LEU A 112 -12.45 9.83 -14.94
N LYS A 113 -13.23 10.30 -13.95
CA LYS A 113 -14.13 11.44 -14.11
C LYS A 113 -13.39 12.78 -14.17
N PHE A 114 -12.39 12.99 -13.32
CA PHE A 114 -11.79 14.31 -13.09
C PHE A 114 -10.41 14.50 -13.71
N MET A 115 -9.72 13.45 -14.17
CA MET A 115 -8.40 13.58 -14.79
C MET A 115 -8.50 14.35 -16.12
N PRO A 116 -7.74 15.44 -16.30
CA PRO A 116 -7.68 16.16 -17.57
C PRO A 116 -7.25 15.25 -18.73
N LYS A 117 -7.77 15.52 -19.94
CA LYS A 117 -7.54 14.67 -21.12
C LYS A 117 -6.04 14.45 -21.40
N GLU A 118 -5.23 15.49 -21.25
CA GLU A 118 -3.78 15.45 -21.44
C GLU A 118 -3.04 14.50 -20.50
N TYR A 119 -3.59 14.20 -19.32
CA TYR A 119 -2.96 13.32 -18.32
C TYR A 119 -3.56 11.91 -18.28
N LYS A 120 -4.53 11.58 -19.13
CA LYS A 120 -5.16 10.25 -19.14
C LYS A 120 -4.16 9.11 -19.40
N GLY A 121 -3.04 9.37 -20.08
CA GLY A 121 -1.98 8.39 -20.28
C GLY A 121 -1.33 7.86 -18.99
N PHE A 122 -1.45 8.59 -17.88
CA PHE A 122 -0.95 8.21 -16.56
C PHE A 122 -1.92 7.31 -15.77
N LEU A 123 -3.16 7.17 -16.23
CA LEU A 123 -4.17 6.30 -15.61
C LEU A 123 -3.87 4.84 -15.96
N ARG A 124 -3.10 4.18 -15.11
CA ARG A 124 -2.82 2.75 -15.21
C ARG A 124 -2.81 2.12 -13.82
N GLY A 125 -3.55 1.04 -13.67
CA GLY A 125 -3.51 0.18 -12.51
C GLY A 125 -2.48 -0.94 -12.62
N PRO A 126 -2.39 -1.79 -11.58
CA PRO A 126 -1.77 -3.11 -11.68
C PRO A 126 -2.39 -3.92 -12.82
N SER A 127 -1.57 -4.69 -13.52
CA SER A 127 -2.03 -5.63 -14.54
C SER A 127 -1.03 -6.78 -14.69
N LEU A 128 -1.52 -8.00 -14.85
CA LEU A 128 -0.69 -9.17 -15.09
C LEU A 128 -0.05 -9.09 -16.49
N LYS A 129 1.27 -9.26 -16.57
CA LYS A 129 2.08 -9.19 -17.82
C LYS A 129 2.82 -10.48 -18.13
N VAL A 130 2.71 -11.46 -17.25
CA VAL A 130 3.33 -12.79 -17.32
C VAL A 130 2.23 -13.83 -17.11
N ASP A 131 2.55 -15.12 -17.14
CA ASP A 131 1.57 -16.13 -16.80
C ASP A 131 1.08 -16.01 -15.35
N LEU A 132 -0.09 -16.57 -15.09
CA LEU A 132 -0.79 -16.48 -13.82
C LEU A 132 0.08 -16.89 -12.61
N HIS A 133 0.84 -17.98 -12.71
CA HIS A 133 1.60 -18.52 -11.59
C HIS A 133 2.87 -17.71 -11.33
N THR A 134 3.55 -17.27 -12.39
CA THR A 134 4.69 -16.36 -12.27
C THR A 134 4.26 -15.02 -11.67
N GLY A 135 3.12 -14.48 -12.10
CA GLY A 135 2.57 -13.25 -11.54
C GLY A 135 2.16 -13.38 -10.07
N ALA A 136 1.51 -14.48 -9.72
CA ALA A 136 1.15 -14.81 -8.34
C ALA A 136 2.38 -14.91 -7.43
N ALA A 137 3.44 -15.61 -7.88
CA ALA A 137 4.70 -15.68 -7.17
C ALA A 137 5.35 -14.30 -7.01
N ALA A 138 5.37 -13.51 -8.08
CA ALA A 138 5.93 -12.16 -8.05
C ALA A 138 5.20 -11.25 -7.05
N GLU A 139 3.87 -11.15 -7.09
CA GLU A 139 3.10 -10.35 -6.12
C GLU A 139 3.27 -10.83 -4.68
N GLY A 140 3.30 -12.15 -4.46
CA GLY A 140 3.55 -12.72 -3.15
C GLY A 140 4.92 -12.32 -2.58
N VAL A 141 5.99 -12.47 -3.37
CA VAL A 141 7.36 -12.11 -2.97
C VAL A 141 7.54 -10.61 -2.79
N LEU A 142 6.99 -9.79 -3.70
CA LEU A 142 7.04 -8.34 -3.61
C LEU A 142 6.30 -7.84 -2.37
N THR A 143 5.11 -8.39 -2.09
CA THR A 143 4.34 -8.04 -0.89
C THR A 143 5.05 -8.50 0.38
N PHE A 144 5.68 -9.69 0.36
CA PHE A 144 6.53 -10.15 1.47
C PHE A 144 7.65 -9.15 1.76
N MET A 145 8.45 -8.78 0.76
CA MET A 145 9.54 -7.82 0.93
C MET A 145 9.03 -6.47 1.44
N PHE A 146 7.95 -5.97 0.83
CA PHE A 146 7.31 -4.72 1.24
C PHE A 146 6.86 -4.76 2.70
N CYS A 147 6.05 -5.74 3.08
CA CYS A 147 5.52 -5.86 4.45
C CYS A 147 6.63 -6.12 5.48
N PHE A 148 7.65 -6.91 5.14
CA PHE A 148 8.79 -7.14 6.03
C PHE A 148 9.58 -5.85 6.26
N SER A 149 9.89 -5.10 5.20
CA SER A 149 10.54 -3.80 5.31
C SER A 149 9.68 -2.80 6.10
N VAL A 150 8.36 -2.79 5.89
CA VAL A 150 7.43 -1.95 6.67
C VAL A 150 7.54 -2.26 8.16
N LEU A 151 7.47 -3.54 8.54
CA LEU A 151 7.59 -3.96 9.94
C LEU A 151 8.97 -3.59 10.51
N MET A 152 10.05 -3.88 9.79
CA MET A 152 11.42 -3.56 10.22
C MET A 152 11.61 -2.05 10.41
N VAL A 153 11.22 -1.21 9.44
CA VAL A 153 11.41 0.24 9.51
C VAL A 153 10.52 0.88 10.57
N VAL A 154 9.25 0.47 10.67
CA VAL A 154 8.32 1.07 11.63
C VAL A 154 8.67 0.69 13.06
N VAL A 155 8.99 -0.58 13.32
CA VAL A 155 9.19 -1.10 14.67
C VAL A 155 10.64 -1.02 15.14
N ARG A 156 11.60 -1.34 14.27
CA ARG A 156 13.03 -1.44 14.61
C ARG A 156 13.92 -0.43 13.89
N GLY A 157 13.33 0.38 13.00
CA GLY A 157 14.06 1.36 12.21
C GLY A 157 14.45 2.61 13.00
N PRO A 158 14.99 3.62 12.30
CA PRO A 158 15.53 4.82 12.94
C PRO A 158 14.45 5.61 13.69
N LYS A 159 14.85 6.35 14.73
CA LYS A 159 13.90 7.17 15.52
C LYS A 159 13.28 8.31 14.71
N SER A 160 14.00 8.85 13.73
CA SER A 160 13.55 9.97 12.89
C SER A 160 12.35 9.58 12.02
N PRO A 161 11.17 10.24 12.17
CA PRO A 161 10.01 9.98 11.32
C PRO A 161 10.28 10.23 9.83
N PHE A 162 11.07 11.25 9.51
CA PHE A 162 11.46 11.57 8.13
C PHE A 162 12.29 10.44 7.51
N LEU A 163 13.26 9.92 8.27
CA LEU A 163 14.09 8.82 7.77
C LEU A 163 13.29 7.52 7.61
N LYS A 164 12.34 7.24 8.51
CA LYS A 164 11.41 6.11 8.32
C LYS A 164 10.62 6.26 7.03
N VAL A 165 10.03 7.43 6.78
CA VAL A 165 9.26 7.66 5.55
C VAL A 165 10.14 7.54 4.31
N TRP A 166 11.35 8.10 4.35
CA TRP A 166 12.28 7.99 3.23
C TRP A 166 12.66 6.53 2.93
N LEU A 167 12.98 5.72 3.96
CA LEU A 167 13.27 4.29 3.79
C LEU A 167 12.08 3.51 3.22
N LEU A 168 10.86 3.78 3.71
CA LEU A 168 9.65 3.16 3.17
C LEU A 168 9.41 3.54 1.71
N SER A 169 9.62 4.81 1.35
CA SER A 169 9.53 5.28 -0.04
C SER A 169 10.57 4.65 -0.94
N TYR A 170 11.81 4.52 -0.46
CA TYR A 170 12.90 3.89 -1.19
C TYR A 170 12.56 2.45 -1.51
N VAL A 171 12.16 1.67 -0.50
CA VAL A 171 11.73 0.28 -0.69
C VAL A 171 10.54 0.19 -1.63
N THR A 172 9.51 1.02 -1.43
CA THR A 172 8.29 1.01 -2.27
C THR A 172 8.63 1.30 -3.74
N THR A 173 9.48 2.30 -3.99
CA THR A 173 9.87 2.70 -5.35
C THR A 173 10.74 1.63 -6.01
N GLY A 174 11.68 1.04 -5.26
CA GLY A 174 12.53 -0.04 -5.74
C GLY A 174 11.73 -1.31 -6.09
N LEU A 175 10.82 -1.74 -5.20
CA LEU A 175 9.94 -2.88 -5.45
C LEU A 175 9.00 -2.60 -6.63
N TYR A 176 8.48 -1.37 -6.76
CA TYR A 176 7.68 -1.00 -7.92
C TYR A 176 8.47 -1.16 -9.22
N PHE A 177 9.71 -0.68 -9.26
CA PHE A 177 10.58 -0.84 -10.41
C PHE A 177 10.83 -2.32 -10.75
N LEU A 178 11.21 -3.14 -9.77
CA LEU A 178 11.48 -4.57 -9.93
C LEU A 178 10.26 -5.37 -10.39
N GLY A 179 9.09 -5.11 -9.82
CA GLY A 179 7.86 -5.83 -10.15
C GLY A 179 7.14 -5.32 -11.40
N SER A 180 7.54 -4.15 -11.93
CA SER A 180 6.81 -3.46 -13.00
C SER A 180 6.64 -4.30 -14.26
N GLY A 181 7.60 -5.18 -14.56
CA GLY A 181 7.57 -6.12 -15.69
C GLY A 181 6.66 -7.33 -15.49
N TYR A 182 6.26 -7.66 -14.26
CA TYR A 182 5.48 -8.85 -13.93
C TYR A 182 4.00 -8.55 -13.74
N THR A 183 3.68 -7.65 -12.80
CA THR A 183 2.29 -7.43 -12.35
C THR A 183 1.91 -5.96 -12.23
N GLY A 184 2.84 -5.03 -12.48
CA GLY A 184 2.64 -3.61 -12.19
C GLY A 184 2.35 -3.42 -10.69
N PRO A 185 3.34 -3.65 -9.83
CA PRO A 185 3.12 -4.38 -8.60
C PRO A 185 2.26 -3.58 -7.64
N SER A 186 1.15 -4.19 -7.24
CA SER A 186 0.19 -3.51 -6.39
C SER A 186 0.67 -3.52 -4.95
N MET A 187 1.08 -4.70 -4.45
CA MET A 187 1.36 -4.96 -3.04
C MET A 187 0.22 -4.52 -2.08
N ASN A 188 -0.96 -4.26 -2.66
CA ASN A 188 -2.14 -3.67 -2.06
C ASN A 188 -3.39 -4.22 -2.78
N PRO A 189 -4.08 -5.20 -2.18
CA PRO A 189 -5.26 -5.79 -2.80
C PRO A 189 -6.38 -4.79 -3.09
N ALA A 190 -6.59 -3.79 -2.24
CA ALA A 190 -7.63 -2.77 -2.46
C ALA A 190 -7.32 -1.86 -3.67
N ASN A 191 -6.04 -1.55 -3.91
CA ASN A 191 -5.61 -0.82 -5.11
C ASN A 191 -5.83 -1.64 -6.38
N ALA A 192 -5.42 -2.90 -6.39
CA ALA A 192 -5.63 -3.77 -7.55
C ALA A 192 -7.14 -3.96 -7.83
N PHE A 193 -7.92 -4.20 -6.78
CA PHE A 193 -9.37 -4.39 -6.90
C PHE A 193 -10.07 -3.17 -7.50
N GLY A 194 -9.70 -1.95 -7.11
CA GLY A 194 -10.29 -0.73 -7.67
C GLY A 194 -10.17 -0.66 -9.20
N TRP A 195 -8.99 -0.99 -9.72
CA TRP A 195 -8.75 -1.04 -11.17
C TRP A 195 -9.41 -2.25 -11.83
N ALA A 196 -9.37 -3.42 -11.21
CA ALA A 196 -10.03 -4.61 -11.73
C ALA A 196 -11.55 -4.43 -11.82
N TYR A 197 -12.16 -3.73 -10.87
CA TYR A 197 -13.60 -3.43 -10.90
C TYR A 197 -13.97 -2.57 -12.10
N GLU A 198 -13.19 -1.52 -12.36
CA GLU A 198 -13.45 -0.62 -13.48
C GLU A 198 -13.23 -1.25 -14.85
N ASN A 199 -12.43 -2.31 -14.93
CA ASN A 199 -12.19 -3.07 -16.16
C ASN A 199 -13.03 -4.36 -16.24
N ASP A 200 -14.04 -4.54 -15.38
CA ASP A 200 -14.87 -5.75 -15.30
C ASP A 200 -14.10 -7.06 -15.03
N LEU A 201 -12.91 -6.96 -14.44
CA LEU A 201 -12.02 -8.08 -14.07
C LEU A 201 -12.05 -8.42 -12.57
N HIS A 202 -12.92 -7.78 -11.78
CA HIS A 202 -12.95 -7.94 -10.32
C HIS A 202 -13.32 -9.36 -9.84
N ASN A 203 -14.01 -10.14 -10.67
CA ASN A 203 -14.36 -11.54 -10.41
C ASN A 203 -13.39 -12.54 -11.07
N SER A 204 -12.28 -12.06 -11.65
CA SER A 204 -11.31 -12.92 -12.32
C SER A 204 -10.47 -13.71 -11.32
N TRP A 205 -9.95 -14.84 -11.79
CA TRP A 205 -8.98 -15.63 -11.03
C TRP A 205 -7.66 -14.86 -10.84
N GLU A 206 -7.26 -14.04 -11.80
CA GLU A 206 -6.16 -13.09 -11.65
C GLU A 206 -6.36 -12.19 -10.43
N GLN A 207 -7.53 -11.54 -10.32
CA GLN A 207 -7.81 -10.66 -9.19
C GLN A 207 -7.80 -11.40 -7.85
N PHE A 208 -8.45 -12.56 -7.76
CA PHE A 208 -8.50 -13.33 -6.53
C PHE A 208 -7.15 -13.92 -6.13
N TYR A 209 -6.48 -14.61 -7.06
CA TYR A 209 -5.27 -15.37 -6.76
C TYR A 209 -4.03 -14.47 -6.70
N VAL A 210 -3.79 -13.68 -7.76
CA VAL A 210 -2.56 -12.86 -7.90
C VAL A 210 -2.61 -11.64 -7.00
N TYR A 211 -3.75 -10.95 -6.91
CA TYR A 211 -3.82 -9.64 -6.24
C TYR A 211 -4.46 -9.65 -4.85
N TRP A 212 -5.13 -10.73 -4.44
CA TRP A 212 -5.62 -10.91 -3.07
C TRP A 212 -4.85 -12.01 -2.32
N ALA A 213 -4.96 -13.26 -2.74
CA ALA A 213 -4.45 -14.41 -1.98
C ALA A 213 -2.92 -14.35 -1.78
N CYS A 214 -2.16 -14.20 -2.86
CA CYS A 214 -0.70 -14.18 -2.79
C CYS A 214 -0.13 -13.00 -1.99
N PRO A 215 -0.61 -11.75 -2.13
CA PRO A 215 -0.21 -10.64 -1.28
C PRO A 215 -0.50 -10.87 0.21
N ILE A 216 -1.68 -11.41 0.56
CA ILE A 216 -2.02 -11.71 1.94
C ILE A 216 -1.10 -12.80 2.51
N ILE A 217 -0.80 -13.85 1.74
CA ILE A 217 0.16 -14.89 2.14
C ILE A 217 1.55 -14.26 2.34
N GLY A 218 2.03 -13.43 1.41
CA GLY A 218 3.30 -12.73 1.52
C GLY A 218 3.39 -11.85 2.78
N ALA A 219 2.31 -11.13 3.10
CA ALA A 219 2.21 -10.31 4.31
C ALA A 219 2.26 -11.14 5.60
N ILE A 220 1.61 -12.30 5.63
CA ILE A 220 1.66 -13.23 6.78
C ILE A 220 3.07 -13.81 6.94
N VAL A 221 3.71 -14.26 5.86
CA VAL A 221 5.09 -14.79 5.90
C VAL A 221 6.07 -13.73 6.39
N ALA A 222 5.91 -12.47 5.95
CA ALA A 222 6.70 -11.34 6.43
C ALA A 222 6.55 -11.12 7.94
N ALA A 223 5.32 -11.19 8.45
CA ALA A 223 5.04 -11.08 9.88
C ALA A 223 5.62 -12.24 10.69
N CYS A 224 5.52 -13.47 10.19
CA CYS A 224 6.12 -14.65 10.81
C CYS A 224 7.64 -14.52 10.92
N LEU A 225 8.32 -14.14 9.83
CA LEU A 225 9.76 -13.90 9.84
C LEU A 225 10.14 -12.76 10.80
N PHE A 226 9.40 -11.65 10.77
CA PHE A 226 9.61 -10.53 11.68
C PHE A 226 9.54 -10.98 13.15
N ARG A 227 8.55 -11.81 13.50
CA ARG A 227 8.40 -12.38 14.85
C ARG A 227 9.52 -13.35 15.20
N ALA A 228 9.96 -14.19 14.27
CA ALA A 228 11.07 -15.12 14.49
C ALA A 228 12.38 -14.37 14.81
N LEU A 229 12.64 -13.27 14.10
CA LEU A 229 13.81 -12.39 14.34
C LEU A 229 13.63 -11.45 15.55
N SER A 230 12.41 -11.39 16.11
CA SER A 230 12.05 -10.49 17.20
C SER A 230 11.34 -11.29 18.30
N PRO A 231 12.07 -12.05 19.13
CA PRO A 231 11.45 -12.75 20.25
C PRO A 231 10.78 -11.75 21.21
N LYS A 232 9.44 -11.65 21.05
CA LYS A 232 8.43 -10.89 21.82
C LYS A 232 8.44 -9.36 21.67
N PRO A 233 7.33 -8.73 21.21
CA PRO A 233 6.94 -7.44 21.77
C PRO A 233 6.40 -7.71 23.17
N VAL A 234 7.04 -7.17 24.21
CA VAL A 234 6.44 -7.11 25.55
C VAL A 234 5.16 -6.29 25.42
N ILE A 235 4.01 -6.96 25.50
CA ILE A 235 2.73 -6.28 25.73
C ILE A 235 2.85 -5.64 27.12
N LYS A 236 3.23 -4.37 27.18
CA LYS A 236 3.05 -3.58 28.41
C LYS A 236 1.54 -3.42 28.58
N ILE A 237 0.94 -4.29 29.38
CA ILE A 237 -0.39 -4.05 29.94
C ILE A 237 -0.23 -2.85 30.86
N THR A 238 -0.42 -1.64 30.33
CA THR A 238 -0.56 -0.46 31.16
C THR A 238 -1.87 -0.65 31.92
N LYS A 239 -1.81 -1.20 33.14
CA LYS A 239 -2.91 -1.15 34.08
C LYS A 239 -3.30 0.33 34.20
N LYS A 240 -4.47 0.70 33.67
CA LYS A 240 -5.09 1.98 34.02
C LYS A 240 -5.19 2.00 35.54
N LYS A 241 -4.44 2.89 36.19
CA LYS A 241 -4.75 3.27 37.57
C LYS A 241 -6.18 3.82 37.53
N LYS A 242 -7.07 3.19 38.30
CA LYS A 242 -8.30 3.85 38.73
C LYS A 242 -7.86 4.95 39.70
N GLU A 243 -8.04 6.19 39.27
CA GLU A 243 -8.21 7.35 40.16
C GLU A 243 -9.60 7.90 39.87
#